data_AF-A0A2E5S6E8-F1
#
_entry.id   AF-A0A2E5S6E8-F1
#
_cell.length_a   1.000
_cell.length_b   1.000
_cell.length_c   1.000
_cell.angle_alpha   90.00
_cell.angle_beta   90.00
_cell.angle_gamma   90.00
#
_symmetry.space_group_name_H-M   'P 1'
#
loop_
_entity.id
_entity.type
_entity.pdbx_description
1 polymer ?
#
loop_
_entity_poly.entity_id
_entity_poly.type
_entity_poly.pdbx_seq_one_letter_code
_entity_poly.pdbx_strand_id
1 'polypeptide(L)'
;MRRILYFVTILLFVSPLLAEAIYMRNGDILVGTITQQTEQSVTAIIEGRTRVIPKSQIARITFQTEEEIREIRRQQALERQRRLAAEKRRKEEAELERVRQKFLAEQAMARAERAQYLRQQVEKGNIEKPDEPISYYDFAWRSAVLPGWGHVEMGRPYIGYTYMGLTGLALLNVARTWGPAHAAQAENKAQVDTNLALAIILSTQGNVDTGLQIAYYADSAKRFSDEYNEKVSSYNYAVVSLMTLYGVQLAHIIFNGFAWEQGLVVDNSESPGGFRLDIVHGAHPGKLSTDTGLGLTPSAFSPSPGGRADAGLAAARKPETSLTLGYDFRF
;
A
#
# COMPACT_ATOMS: atom_id res chain seq x y z
N MET A 1 -73.66 -26.26 31.52
CA MET A 1 -72.97 -25.27 32.39
C MET A 1 -71.87 -25.87 33.29
N ARG A 2 -72.02 -27.07 33.89
CA ARG A 2 -70.99 -27.69 34.76
C ARG A 2 -69.59 -27.87 34.13
N ARG A 3 -69.48 -28.18 32.83
CA ARG A 3 -68.18 -28.36 32.15
C ARG A 3 -67.40 -27.06 31.88
N ILE A 4 -68.10 -25.93 31.77
CA ILE A 4 -67.47 -24.61 31.61
C ILE A 4 -66.92 -24.13 32.97
N LEU A 5 -67.60 -24.48 34.07
CA LEU A 5 -67.13 -24.16 35.42
C LEU A 5 -65.76 -24.81 35.72
N TYR A 6 -65.57 -26.08 35.36
CA TYR A 6 -64.29 -26.78 35.55
C TYR A 6 -63.13 -26.17 34.75
N PHE A 7 -63.39 -25.64 33.55
CA PHE A 7 -62.36 -24.98 32.74
C PHE A 7 -61.95 -23.62 33.31
N VAL A 8 -62.88 -22.87 33.92
CA VAL A 8 -62.60 -21.60 34.59
C VAL A 8 -61.86 -21.81 35.92
N THR A 9 -62.11 -22.91 36.65
CA THR A 9 -61.39 -23.21 37.90
C THR A 9 -59.94 -23.65 37.67
N ILE A 10 -59.65 -24.32 36.55
CA ILE A 10 -58.26 -24.73 36.20
C ILE A 10 -57.43 -23.52 35.72
N LEU A 11 -58.05 -22.50 35.13
CA LEU A 11 -57.33 -21.31 34.65
C LEU A 11 -56.90 -20.35 35.79
N LEU A 12 -57.51 -20.44 36.98
CA LEU A 12 -57.23 -19.56 38.13
C LEU A 12 -56.06 -20.01 39.01
N PHE A 13 -55.48 -21.19 38.77
CA PHE A 13 -54.35 -21.73 39.54
C PHE A 13 -52.99 -21.64 38.84
N VAL A 14 -52.91 -20.96 37.70
CA VAL A 14 -51.62 -20.60 37.09
C VAL A 14 -51.12 -19.32 37.75
N SER A 15 -50.79 -19.39 39.04
CA SER A 15 -49.99 -18.33 39.66
C SER A 15 -48.62 -18.36 38.98
N PRO A 16 -48.08 -17.22 38.52
CA PRO A 16 -46.68 -17.18 38.13
C PRO A 16 -45.87 -17.53 39.38
N LEU A 17 -45.18 -18.67 39.34
CA LEU A 17 -44.12 -19.00 40.28
C LEU A 17 -43.03 -17.94 40.10
N LEU A 18 -43.16 -16.83 40.82
CA LEU A 18 -42.14 -15.80 40.87
C LEU A 18 -40.90 -16.44 41.52
N ALA A 19 -39.82 -16.52 40.76
CA ALA A 19 -38.52 -16.92 41.27
C ALA A 19 -37.76 -15.66 41.70
N GLU A 20 -37.22 -15.65 42.92
CA GLU A 20 -36.37 -14.55 43.37
C GLU A 20 -34.93 -14.70 42.85
N ALA A 21 -34.31 -13.58 42.50
CA ALA A 21 -32.89 -13.52 42.17
C ALA A 21 -32.08 -13.15 43.41
N ILE A 22 -31.17 -14.04 43.82
CA ILE A 22 -30.25 -13.85 44.94
C ILE A 22 -28.87 -13.54 44.34
N TYR A 23 -28.44 -12.28 44.40
CA TYR A 23 -27.09 -11.86 44.04
C TYR A 23 -26.15 -12.16 45.19
N MET A 24 -25.11 -12.93 44.90
CA MET A 24 -24.07 -13.31 45.85
C MET A 24 -22.91 -12.30 45.82
N ARG A 25 -22.20 -12.15 46.94
CA ARG A 25 -21.05 -11.23 47.05
C ARG A 25 -19.86 -11.63 46.17
N ASN A 26 -19.77 -12.90 45.79
CA ASN A 26 -18.75 -13.40 44.85
C ASN A 26 -19.08 -13.10 43.38
N GLY A 27 -20.26 -12.50 43.10
CA GLY A 27 -20.71 -12.18 41.75
C GLY A 27 -21.65 -13.21 41.12
N ASP A 28 -21.93 -14.33 41.79
CA ASP A 28 -22.88 -15.33 41.29
C ASP A 28 -24.34 -14.88 41.47
N ILE A 29 -25.22 -15.34 40.58
CA ILE A 29 -26.66 -15.06 40.63
C ILE A 29 -27.41 -16.39 40.75
N LEU A 30 -28.01 -16.64 41.91
CA LEU A 30 -28.84 -17.81 42.18
C LEU A 30 -30.31 -17.46 41.96
N VAL A 31 -31.06 -18.34 41.30
CA VAL A 31 -32.47 -18.12 40.96
C VAL A 31 -33.28 -19.24 41.58
N GLY A 32 -34.26 -18.89 42.40
CA GLY A 32 -35.08 -19.88 43.10
C GLY A 32 -36.15 -19.24 43.97
N THR A 33 -37.06 -20.06 44.48
CA THR A 33 -38.14 -19.58 45.34
C THR A 33 -37.70 -19.58 46.79
N ILE A 34 -37.75 -18.43 47.46
CA ILE A 34 -37.41 -18.29 48.88
C ILE A 34 -38.56 -18.87 49.71
N THR A 35 -38.30 -19.97 50.41
CA THR A 35 -39.31 -20.65 51.23
C THR A 35 -39.30 -20.20 52.69
N GLN A 36 -38.12 -19.85 53.22
CA GLN A 36 -37.98 -19.43 54.61
C GLN A 36 -36.82 -18.46 54.77
N GLN A 37 -36.97 -17.49 55.67
CA GLN A 37 -35.92 -16.54 56.01
C GLN A 37 -35.73 -16.48 57.53
N THR A 38 -34.48 -16.54 57.96
CA THR A 38 -34.07 -16.33 59.35
C THR A 38 -33.18 -15.08 59.44
N GLU A 39 -32.77 -14.71 60.65
CA GLU A 39 -31.85 -13.58 60.87
C GLU A 39 -30.50 -13.80 60.16
N GLN A 40 -30.02 -15.04 60.12
CA GLN A 40 -28.67 -15.37 59.63
C GLN A 40 -28.65 -16.02 58.24
N SER A 41 -29.76 -16.59 57.77
CA SER A 41 -29.81 -17.33 56.49
C SER A 41 -31.14 -17.20 55.74
N VAL A 42 -31.09 -17.50 54.44
CA VAL A 42 -32.23 -17.59 53.53
C VAL A 42 -32.27 -19.01 52.99
N THR A 43 -33.39 -19.69 53.13
CA THR A 43 -33.65 -21.01 52.55
C THR A 43 -34.43 -20.81 51.26
N ALA A 44 -33.86 -21.26 50.15
CA ALA A 44 -34.46 -21.15 48.83
C ALA A 44 -34.46 -22.50 48.10
N ILE A 45 -35.49 -22.76 47.30
CA ILE A 45 -35.54 -23.88 46.36
C ILE A 45 -34.92 -23.41 45.04
N ILE A 46 -33.71 -23.87 44.76
CA ILE A 46 -32.95 -23.55 43.55
C ILE A 46 -32.88 -24.83 42.71
N GLU A 47 -33.32 -24.79 41.46
CA GLU A 47 -33.30 -25.94 40.55
C GLU A 47 -33.96 -27.21 41.16
N GLY A 48 -35.02 -27.00 41.95
CA GLY A 48 -35.77 -28.07 42.63
C GLY A 48 -35.13 -28.62 43.91
N ARG A 49 -34.01 -28.05 44.38
CA ARG A 49 -33.34 -28.45 45.63
C ARG A 49 -33.38 -27.33 46.66
N THR A 50 -33.73 -27.69 47.90
CA THR A 50 -33.68 -26.76 49.03
C THR A 50 -32.24 -26.49 49.43
N ARG A 51 -31.83 -25.22 49.40
CA ARG A 51 -30.49 -24.78 49.80
C ARG A 51 -30.59 -23.65 50.82
N VAL A 52 -29.81 -23.76 51.89
CA VAL A 52 -29.67 -22.72 52.92
C VAL A 52 -28.46 -21.86 52.58
N ILE A 53 -28.69 -20.56 52.40
CA ILE A 53 -27.67 -19.58 52.01
C ILE A 53 -27.51 -18.56 53.16
N PRO A 54 -26.31 -18.40 53.74
CA PRO A 54 -26.09 -17.42 54.79
C PRO A 54 -26.15 -15.99 54.23
N LYS A 55 -26.81 -15.07 54.94
CA LYS A 55 -26.98 -13.67 54.50
C LYS A 55 -25.66 -12.92 54.38
N SER A 56 -24.61 -13.36 55.07
CA SER A 56 -23.26 -12.81 54.91
C SER A 56 -22.73 -12.96 53.48
N GLN A 57 -23.17 -13.98 52.74
CA GLN A 57 -22.75 -14.23 51.35
C GLN A 57 -23.67 -13.58 50.32
N ILE A 58 -24.81 -13.02 50.75
CA ILE A 58 -25.80 -12.38 49.87
C ILE A 58 -25.46 -10.89 49.77
N ALA A 59 -25.40 -10.38 48.53
CA ALA A 59 -25.23 -8.97 48.22
C ALA A 59 -26.58 -8.25 48.12
N ARG A 60 -27.55 -8.84 47.40
CA ARG A 60 -28.89 -8.26 47.19
C ARG A 60 -29.88 -9.34 46.78
N ILE A 61 -31.16 -9.17 47.13
CA ILE A 61 -32.27 -10.00 46.62
C ILE A 61 -33.20 -9.09 45.83
N THR A 62 -33.56 -9.48 44.61
CA THR A 62 -34.53 -8.74 43.79
C THR A 62 -35.60 -9.67 43.24
N PHE A 63 -36.82 -9.15 43.19
CA PHE A 63 -37.94 -9.78 42.50
C PHE A 63 -37.87 -9.33 41.03
N GLN A 64 -37.38 -10.21 40.16
CA GLN A 64 -37.26 -9.95 38.72
C GLN A 64 -37.86 -11.11 37.96
N THR A 65 -38.31 -10.85 36.73
CA THR A 65 -38.84 -11.90 35.87
C THR A 65 -37.70 -12.82 35.42
N GLU A 66 -38.01 -14.10 35.16
CA GLU A 66 -36.98 -15.07 34.72
C GLU A 66 -36.30 -14.65 33.41
N GLU A 67 -37.00 -13.89 32.56
CA GLU A 67 -36.47 -13.35 31.31
C GLU A 67 -35.38 -12.30 31.53
N GLU A 68 -35.58 -11.34 32.43
CA GLU A 68 -34.60 -10.32 32.77
C GLU A 68 -33.30 -10.93 33.34
N ILE A 69 -33.43 -11.98 34.16
CA ILE A 69 -32.27 -12.67 34.75
C ILE A 69 -31.47 -13.42 33.68
N ARG A 70 -32.16 -14.06 32.71
CA ARG A 70 -31.51 -14.71 31.56
C ARG A 70 -30.78 -13.69 30.69
N GLU A 71 -31.34 -12.51 30.50
CA GLU A 71 -30.72 -11.44 29.72
C GLU A 71 -29.46 -10.89 30.39
N ILE A 72 -29.51 -10.63 31.71
CA ILE A 72 -28.33 -10.20 32.49
C ILE A 72 -27.19 -11.23 32.38
N ARG A 73 -27.49 -12.53 32.50
CA ARG A 73 -26.49 -13.60 32.34
C ARG A 73 -25.89 -13.63 30.92
N ARG A 74 -26.72 -13.46 29.88
CA ARG A 74 -26.25 -13.39 28.48
C ARG A 74 -25.33 -12.19 28.25
N GLN A 75 -25.71 -11.02 28.76
CA GLN A 75 -24.89 -9.81 28.66
C GLN A 75 -23.54 -9.98 29.38
N GLN A 76 -23.53 -10.53 30.59
CA GLN A 76 -22.31 -10.80 31.34
C GLN A 76 -21.42 -11.87 30.67
N ALA A 77 -22.00 -12.87 30.03
CA ALA A 77 -21.25 -13.88 29.28
C ALA A 77 -20.61 -13.28 28.01
N LEU A 78 -21.38 -12.47 27.28
CA LEU A 78 -20.91 -11.78 26.07
C LEU A 78 -19.79 -10.78 26.40
N GLU A 79 -19.94 -10.02 27.48
CA GLU A 79 -18.90 -9.07 27.91
C GLU A 79 -17.60 -9.78 28.30
N ARG A 80 -17.69 -10.89 29.05
CA ARG A 80 -16.52 -11.72 29.37
C ARG A 80 -15.86 -12.26 28.11
N GLN A 81 -16.64 -12.76 27.16
CA GLN A 81 -16.12 -13.27 25.89
C GLN A 81 -15.43 -12.16 25.08
N ARG A 82 -16.01 -10.96 25.02
CA ARG A 82 -15.42 -9.79 24.36
C ARG A 82 -14.11 -9.35 25.00
N ARG A 83 -14.04 -9.31 26.34
CA ARG A 83 -12.81 -8.97 27.08
C ARG A 83 -11.69 -9.97 26.77
N LEU A 84 -11.99 -11.27 26.82
CA LEU A 84 -11.03 -12.33 26.49
C LEU A 84 -10.56 -12.28 25.02
N ALA A 85 -11.47 -12.01 24.09
CA ALA A 85 -11.13 -11.87 22.67
C ALA A 85 -10.27 -10.62 22.41
N ALA A 86 -10.58 -9.49 23.05
CA ALA A 86 -9.80 -8.27 22.94
C ALA A 86 -8.38 -8.44 23.53
N GLU A 87 -8.25 -9.15 24.65
CA GLU A 87 -6.95 -9.45 25.25
C GLU A 87 -6.10 -10.36 24.36
N LYS A 88 -6.71 -11.40 23.75
CA LYS A 88 -6.01 -12.26 22.78
C LYS A 88 -5.52 -11.47 21.57
N ARG A 89 -6.39 -10.64 20.96
CA ARG A 89 -6.00 -9.80 19.81
C ARG A 89 -4.85 -8.85 20.14
N ARG A 90 -4.88 -8.20 21.30
CA ARG A 90 -3.77 -7.33 21.74
C ARG A 90 -2.46 -8.10 21.91
N LYS A 91 -2.50 -9.33 22.40
CA LYS A 91 -1.31 -10.19 22.53
C LYS A 91 -0.77 -10.62 21.17
N GLU A 92 -1.66 -11.05 20.26
CA GLU A 92 -1.32 -11.44 18.89
C GLU A 92 -0.73 -10.25 18.08
N GLU A 93 -1.33 -9.06 18.18
CA GLU A 93 -0.83 -7.84 17.54
C GLU A 93 0.56 -7.45 18.07
N ALA A 94 0.75 -7.44 19.41
CA ALA A 94 2.04 -7.15 20.01
C ALA A 94 3.13 -8.18 19.65
N GLU A 95 2.75 -9.45 19.47
CA GLU A 95 3.67 -10.48 19.00
C GLU A 95 4.04 -10.27 17.53
N LEU A 96 3.06 -9.98 16.67
CA LEU A 96 3.30 -9.69 15.26
C LEU A 96 4.20 -8.47 15.06
N GLU A 97 4.01 -7.41 15.86
CA GLU A 97 4.88 -6.24 15.85
C GLU A 97 6.31 -6.58 16.28
N ARG A 98 6.49 -7.41 17.31
CA ARG A 98 7.81 -7.88 17.74
C ARG A 98 8.48 -8.73 16.66
N VAL A 99 7.74 -9.62 15.99
CA VAL A 99 8.26 -10.42 14.87
C VAL A 99 8.65 -9.52 13.71
N ARG A 100 7.82 -8.53 13.35
CA ARG A 100 8.12 -7.56 12.29
C ARG A 100 9.35 -6.73 12.61
N GLN A 101 9.49 -6.26 13.85
CA GLN A 101 10.67 -5.51 14.28
C GLN A 101 11.94 -6.36 14.22
N LYS A 102 11.88 -7.62 14.67
CA LYS A 102 13.02 -8.55 14.57
C LYS A 102 13.41 -8.82 13.11
N PHE A 103 12.44 -9.07 12.23
CA PHE A 103 12.70 -9.27 10.80
C PHE A 103 13.34 -8.05 10.13
N LEU A 104 12.87 -6.84 10.46
CA LEU A 104 13.46 -5.60 9.96
C LEU A 104 14.89 -5.38 10.50
N ALA A 105 15.13 -5.68 11.79
CA ALA A 105 16.45 -5.59 12.40
C ALA A 105 17.43 -6.62 11.80
N GLU A 106 16.99 -7.84 11.56
CA GLU A 106 17.78 -8.89 10.91
C GLU A 106 18.13 -8.50 9.47
N GLN A 107 17.17 -7.97 8.71
CA GLN A 107 17.48 -7.42 7.38
C GLN A 107 18.47 -6.26 7.44
N ALA A 108 18.36 -5.36 8.42
CA ALA A 108 19.30 -4.25 8.57
C ALA A 108 20.72 -4.75 8.90
N MET A 109 20.84 -5.75 9.78
CA MET A 109 22.13 -6.38 10.10
C MET A 109 22.73 -7.10 8.90
N ALA A 110 21.95 -7.90 8.16
CA ALA A 110 22.42 -8.58 6.96
C ALA A 110 22.88 -7.58 5.88
N ARG A 111 22.21 -6.42 5.76
CA ARG A 111 22.64 -5.33 4.87
C ARG A 111 23.94 -4.67 5.35
N ALA A 112 24.08 -4.43 6.66
CA ALA A 112 25.28 -3.85 7.24
C ALA A 112 26.50 -4.79 7.08
N GLU A 113 26.31 -6.10 7.29
CA GLU A 113 27.35 -7.12 7.10
C GLU A 113 27.78 -7.20 5.63
N ARG A 114 26.83 -7.22 4.68
CA ARG A 114 27.14 -7.15 3.25
C ARG A 114 27.91 -5.88 2.88
N ALA A 115 27.51 -4.72 3.42
CA ALA A 115 28.22 -3.47 3.20
C ALA A 115 29.65 -3.50 3.76
N GLN A 116 29.87 -4.11 4.94
CA GLN A 116 31.21 -4.30 5.50
C GLN A 116 32.05 -5.27 4.67
N TYR A 117 31.47 -6.36 4.19
CA TYR A 117 32.13 -7.31 3.30
C TYR A 117 32.58 -6.64 1.99
N LEU A 118 31.72 -5.80 1.39
CA LEU A 118 32.06 -5.01 0.21
C LEU A 118 33.20 -4.02 0.50
N ARG A 119 33.16 -3.33 1.65
CA ARG A 119 34.27 -2.45 2.08
C ARG A 119 35.60 -3.18 2.21
N GLN A 120 35.59 -4.38 2.79
CA GLN A 120 36.80 -5.21 2.89
C GLN A 120 37.30 -5.69 1.52
N GLN A 121 36.40 -5.99 0.58
CA GLN A 121 36.77 -6.39 -0.78
C GLN A 121 37.39 -5.23 -1.58
N VAL A 122 36.89 -4.01 -1.36
CA VAL A 122 37.49 -2.77 -1.91
C VAL A 122 38.86 -2.51 -1.28
N GLU A 123 39.01 -2.65 0.04
CA GLU A 123 40.29 -2.48 0.74
C GLU A 123 41.34 -3.52 0.29
N LYS A 124 40.90 -4.75 -0.01
CA LYS A 124 41.74 -5.82 -0.56
C LYS A 124 42.06 -5.66 -2.05
N GLY A 125 41.52 -4.65 -2.72
CA GLY A 125 41.80 -4.38 -4.15
C GLY A 125 41.18 -5.39 -5.13
N ASN A 126 40.25 -6.23 -4.67
CA ASN A 126 39.53 -7.19 -5.54
C ASN A 126 38.40 -6.52 -6.34
N ILE A 127 38.02 -5.30 -5.96
CA ILE A 127 37.01 -4.47 -6.61
C ILE A 127 37.63 -3.09 -6.78
N GLU A 128 37.72 -2.61 -8.02
CA GLU A 128 38.21 -1.27 -8.32
C GLU A 128 37.27 -0.25 -7.68
N LYS A 129 37.80 0.56 -6.77
CA LYS A 129 37.07 1.66 -6.15
C LYS A 129 36.74 2.63 -7.29
N PRO A 130 35.46 3.00 -7.53
CA PRO A 130 35.17 4.10 -8.43
C PRO A 130 36.00 5.30 -7.96
N ASP A 131 36.84 5.84 -8.83
CA ASP A 131 37.67 6.98 -8.51
C ASP A 131 36.74 8.12 -8.09
N GLU A 132 36.90 8.53 -6.83
CA GLU A 132 36.14 9.54 -6.09
C GLU A 132 34.78 9.08 -5.50
N PRO A 133 34.50 9.40 -4.21
CA PRO A 133 33.15 9.32 -3.67
C PRO A 133 32.33 10.43 -4.33
N ILE A 134 31.82 10.17 -5.54
CA ILE A 134 30.89 11.06 -6.23
C ILE A 134 29.64 11.15 -5.36
N SER A 135 29.51 12.25 -4.60
CA SER A 135 28.40 12.40 -3.67
C SER A 135 27.08 12.40 -4.43
N TYR A 136 25.99 11.95 -3.79
CA TYR A 136 24.63 12.03 -4.36
C TYR A 136 24.28 13.44 -4.84
N TYR A 137 24.85 14.46 -4.19
CA TYR A 137 24.73 15.86 -4.60
C TYR A 137 25.24 16.10 -6.02
N ASP A 138 26.31 15.41 -6.41
CA ASP A 138 26.96 15.56 -7.71
C ASP A 138 26.02 15.09 -8.85
N PHE A 139 25.33 13.97 -8.65
CA PHE A 139 24.32 13.49 -9.59
C PHE A 139 23.04 14.33 -9.57
N ALA A 140 22.66 14.82 -8.39
CA ALA A 140 21.46 15.64 -8.21
C ALA A 140 21.58 16.99 -8.92
N TRP A 141 22.70 17.72 -8.79
CA TRP A 141 22.85 19.01 -9.46
C TRP A 141 22.89 18.86 -10.99
N ARG A 142 23.55 17.84 -11.52
CA ARG A 142 23.54 17.57 -12.97
C ARG A 142 22.13 17.34 -13.49
N SER A 143 21.35 16.55 -12.76
CA SER A 143 19.95 16.27 -13.05
C SER A 143 19.03 17.47 -12.85
N ALA A 144 19.40 18.41 -11.98
CA ALA A 144 18.69 19.67 -11.77
C ALA A 144 18.94 20.65 -12.93
N VAL A 145 20.18 20.72 -13.43
CA VAL A 145 20.51 21.54 -14.59
C VAL A 145 19.90 20.94 -15.85
N LEU A 146 20.13 19.65 -16.09
CA LEU A 146 19.64 18.97 -17.26
C LEU A 146 18.92 17.66 -16.88
N PRO A 147 17.60 17.62 -17.06
CA PRO A 147 16.78 16.45 -16.82
C PRO A 147 17.37 15.16 -17.38
N GLY A 148 17.74 14.21 -16.52
CA GLY A 148 18.31 12.92 -16.90
C GLY A 148 19.85 12.84 -16.95
N TRP A 149 20.59 13.96 -16.89
CA TRP A 149 22.06 13.93 -16.99
C TRP A 149 22.71 13.14 -15.87
N GLY A 150 22.32 13.37 -14.61
CA GLY A 150 22.90 12.63 -13.49
C GLY A 150 22.66 11.13 -13.54
N HIS A 151 21.58 10.66 -14.21
CA HIS A 151 21.35 9.23 -14.41
C HIS A 151 22.32 8.61 -15.42
N VAL A 152 22.74 9.37 -16.44
CA VAL A 152 23.76 8.93 -17.41
C VAL A 152 25.10 8.77 -16.70
N GLU A 153 25.49 9.76 -15.88
CA GLU A 153 26.75 9.71 -15.11
C GLU A 153 26.76 8.61 -14.04
N MET A 154 25.58 8.25 -13.50
CA MET A 154 25.43 7.13 -12.56
C MET A 154 25.43 5.75 -13.26
N GLY A 155 25.84 5.67 -14.53
CA GLY A 155 25.88 4.42 -15.28
C GLY A 155 24.51 3.86 -15.67
N ARG A 156 23.46 4.70 -15.66
CA ARG A 156 22.07 4.31 -16.01
C ARG A 156 21.56 5.09 -17.24
N PRO A 157 22.21 4.95 -18.42
CA PRO A 157 21.95 5.78 -19.58
C PRO A 157 20.51 5.66 -20.09
N TYR A 158 19.91 4.45 -20.08
CA TYR A 158 18.52 4.25 -20.50
C TYR A 158 17.52 5.08 -19.69
N ILE A 159 17.72 5.15 -18.36
CA ILE A 159 16.86 5.96 -17.48
C ILE A 159 17.10 7.45 -17.75
N GLY A 160 18.37 7.85 -17.92
CA GLY A 160 18.73 9.22 -18.26
C GLY A 160 18.09 9.71 -19.55
N TYR A 161 18.23 8.95 -20.64
CA TYR A 161 17.61 9.29 -21.93
C TYR A 161 16.09 9.30 -21.89
N THR A 162 15.47 8.44 -21.08
CA THR A 162 14.02 8.46 -20.88
C THR A 162 13.57 9.79 -20.27
N TYR A 163 14.24 10.26 -19.21
CA TYR A 163 13.92 11.56 -18.61
C TYR A 163 14.20 12.75 -19.52
N MET A 164 15.31 12.71 -20.27
CA MET A 164 15.61 13.72 -21.28
C MET A 164 14.51 13.80 -22.33
N GLY A 165 14.11 12.65 -22.88
CA GLY A 165 13.07 12.55 -23.91
C GLY A 165 11.71 13.03 -23.40
N LEU A 166 11.28 12.55 -22.23
CA LEU A 166 10.00 12.97 -21.63
C LEU A 166 9.98 14.46 -21.30
N THR A 167 11.08 15.00 -20.77
CA THR A 167 11.17 16.44 -20.47
C THR A 167 11.16 17.26 -21.76
N GLY A 168 11.85 16.81 -22.80
CA GLY A 168 11.80 17.43 -24.13
C GLY A 168 10.36 17.49 -24.68
N LEU A 169 9.60 16.40 -24.59
CA LEU A 169 8.19 16.36 -25.00
C LEU A 169 7.31 17.30 -24.14
N ALA A 170 7.54 17.33 -22.82
CA ALA A 170 6.81 18.21 -21.92
C ALA A 170 7.09 19.70 -22.21
N LEU A 171 8.35 20.05 -22.48
CA LEU A 171 8.74 21.41 -22.89
C LEU A 171 8.10 21.80 -24.22
N LEU A 172 8.06 20.89 -25.21
CA LEU A 172 7.37 21.13 -26.48
C LEU A 172 5.87 21.37 -26.26
N ASN A 173 5.25 20.63 -25.33
CA ASN A 173 3.84 20.83 -24.99
C ASN A 173 3.58 22.19 -24.34
N VAL A 174 4.46 22.63 -23.43
CA VAL A 174 4.39 23.97 -22.83
C VAL A 174 4.57 25.05 -23.90
N ALA A 175 5.58 24.92 -24.77
CA ALA A 175 5.82 25.87 -25.85
C ALA A 175 4.63 25.98 -26.80
N ARG A 176 3.99 24.85 -27.14
CA ARG A 176 2.80 24.81 -28.00
C ARG A 176 1.58 25.48 -27.36
N THR A 177 1.38 25.33 -26.06
CA THR A 177 0.20 25.84 -25.34
C THR A 177 0.37 27.29 -24.85
N TRP A 178 1.61 27.79 -24.77
CA TRP A 178 1.94 29.12 -24.28
C TRP A 178 1.28 30.25 -25.08
N GLY A 179 1.44 30.25 -26.41
CA GLY A 179 0.89 31.28 -27.29
C GLY A 179 -0.64 31.38 -27.23
N PRO A 180 -1.38 30.27 -27.43
CA PRO A 180 -2.84 30.26 -27.31
C PRO A 180 -3.36 30.74 -25.95
N ALA A 181 -2.70 30.37 -24.84
CA ALA A 181 -3.11 30.80 -23.50
C ALA A 181 -2.91 32.31 -23.28
N HIS A 182 -1.78 32.87 -23.73
CA HIS A 182 -1.52 34.31 -23.60
C HIS A 182 -2.41 35.14 -24.52
N ALA A 183 -2.69 34.65 -25.74
CA ALA A 183 -3.65 35.27 -26.64
C ALA A 183 -5.06 35.27 -26.04
N ALA A 184 -5.49 34.15 -25.44
CA ALA A 184 -6.79 34.05 -24.78
C ALA A 184 -6.92 35.01 -23.59
N GLN A 185 -5.85 35.24 -22.81
CA GLN A 185 -5.85 36.24 -21.75
C GLN A 185 -6.04 37.67 -22.28
N ALA A 186 -5.33 38.02 -23.36
CA ALA A 186 -5.44 39.34 -23.98
C ALA A 186 -6.84 39.56 -24.57
N GLU A 187 -7.38 38.55 -25.27
CA GLU A 187 -8.72 38.59 -25.87
C GLU A 187 -9.82 38.66 -24.80
N ASN A 188 -9.74 37.84 -23.76
CA ASN A 188 -10.69 37.87 -22.65
C ASN A 188 -10.73 39.27 -21.99
N LYS A 189 -9.56 39.88 -21.75
CA LYS A 189 -9.48 41.24 -21.19
C LYS A 189 -10.15 42.27 -22.12
N ALA A 190 -9.81 42.27 -23.41
CA ALA A 190 -10.38 43.21 -24.38
C ALA A 190 -11.90 43.06 -24.50
N GLN A 191 -12.41 41.83 -24.40
CA GLN A 191 -13.84 41.57 -24.47
C GLN A 191 -14.59 41.90 -23.18
N VAL A 192 -13.99 41.70 -22.01
CA VAL A 192 -14.55 42.19 -20.74
C VAL A 192 -14.70 43.70 -20.78
N ASP A 193 -13.68 44.42 -21.27
CA ASP A 193 -13.71 45.87 -21.44
C ASP A 193 -14.81 46.30 -22.43
N THR A 194 -14.94 45.58 -23.55
CA THR A 194 -15.97 45.86 -24.58
C THR A 194 -17.38 45.56 -24.08
N ASN A 195 -17.60 44.43 -23.40
CA ASN A 195 -18.89 44.04 -22.84
C ASN A 195 -19.33 45.01 -21.73
N LEU A 196 -18.39 45.47 -20.90
CA LEU A 196 -18.64 46.50 -19.89
C LEU A 196 -19.05 47.83 -20.54
N ALA A 197 -18.33 48.28 -21.57
CA ALA A 197 -18.66 49.50 -22.31
C ALA A 197 -20.04 49.40 -22.99
N LEU A 198 -20.34 48.27 -23.63
CA LEU A 198 -21.65 48.00 -24.23
C LEU A 198 -22.76 48.00 -23.16
N ALA A 199 -22.53 47.41 -21.99
CA ALA A 199 -23.52 47.39 -20.91
C ALA A 199 -23.86 48.81 -20.41
N ILE A 200 -22.86 49.68 -20.32
CA ILE A 200 -23.06 51.09 -19.96
C ILE A 200 -23.85 51.84 -21.06
N ILE A 201 -23.56 51.61 -22.33
CA ILE A 201 -24.25 52.26 -23.45
C ILE A 201 -25.70 51.77 -23.59
N LEU A 202 -25.91 50.46 -23.52
CA LEU A 202 -27.23 49.82 -23.65
C LEU A 202 -28.16 50.16 -22.47
N SER A 203 -27.62 50.32 -21.26
CA SER A 203 -28.38 50.77 -20.10
C SER A 203 -28.74 52.25 -20.13
N THR A 204 -28.00 53.08 -20.87
CA THR A 204 -28.26 54.52 -21.02
C THR A 204 -29.17 54.88 -22.19
N GLN A 205 -29.29 54.02 -23.22
CA GLN A 205 -30.08 54.29 -24.43
C GLN A 205 -31.52 53.72 -24.43
N GLY A 206 -31.98 53.10 -23.34
CA GLY A 206 -33.41 53.01 -22.97
C GLY A 206 -34.38 52.18 -23.86
N ASN A 207 -33.96 51.57 -24.95
CA ASN A 207 -34.89 50.98 -25.95
C ASN A 207 -34.61 49.54 -26.38
N VAL A 208 -33.78 48.79 -25.65
CA VAL A 208 -33.50 47.38 -25.97
C VAL A 208 -34.13 46.48 -24.92
N ASP A 209 -34.82 45.44 -25.36
CA ASP A 209 -35.46 44.44 -24.50
C ASP A 209 -34.44 43.85 -23.50
N THR A 210 -34.74 43.96 -22.21
CA THR A 210 -33.86 43.51 -21.13
C THR A 210 -33.56 42.01 -21.21
N GLY A 211 -34.51 41.20 -21.69
CA GLY A 211 -34.32 39.77 -21.87
C GLY A 211 -33.31 39.46 -22.98
N LEU A 212 -33.38 40.18 -24.11
CA LEU A 212 -32.42 40.04 -25.20
C LEU A 212 -31.01 40.49 -24.80
N GLN A 213 -30.89 41.58 -24.01
CA GLN A 213 -29.62 42.01 -23.44
C GLN A 213 -29.02 40.91 -22.55
N ILE A 214 -29.80 40.40 -21.59
CA ILE A 214 -29.33 39.36 -20.66
C ILE A 214 -28.94 38.09 -21.42
N ALA A 215 -29.72 37.67 -22.42
CA ALA A 215 -29.42 36.48 -23.22
C ALA A 215 -28.10 36.64 -24.01
N TYR A 216 -27.87 37.80 -24.63
CA TYR A 216 -26.63 38.10 -25.32
C TYR A 216 -25.43 38.10 -24.38
N TYR A 217 -25.54 38.73 -23.20
CA TYR A 217 -24.47 38.71 -22.19
C TYR A 217 -24.20 37.31 -21.64
N ALA A 218 -25.24 36.52 -21.39
CA ALA A 218 -25.09 35.16 -20.88
C ALA A 218 -24.42 34.23 -21.92
N ASP A 219 -24.83 34.29 -23.19
CA ASP A 219 -24.23 33.48 -24.26
C ASP A 219 -22.79 33.90 -24.56
N SER A 220 -22.52 35.21 -24.65
CA SER A 220 -21.16 35.72 -24.84
C SER A 220 -20.25 35.37 -23.66
N ALA A 221 -20.65 35.66 -22.42
CA ALA A 221 -19.86 35.33 -21.24
C ALA A 221 -19.56 33.84 -21.14
N LYS A 222 -20.52 32.97 -21.49
CA LYS A 222 -20.33 31.51 -21.47
C LYS A 222 -19.30 31.05 -22.51
N ARG A 223 -19.47 31.40 -23.79
CA ARG A 223 -18.58 30.95 -24.87
C ARG A 223 -17.14 31.39 -24.62
N PHE A 224 -16.95 32.63 -24.17
CA PHE A 224 -15.62 33.17 -23.91
C PHE A 224 -15.01 32.62 -22.63
N SER A 225 -15.80 32.39 -21.58
CA SER A 225 -15.37 31.65 -20.40
C SER A 225 -14.85 30.27 -20.80
N ASP A 226 -15.60 29.52 -21.59
CA ASP A 226 -15.29 28.14 -21.93
C ASP A 226 -13.99 28.07 -22.77
N GLU A 227 -13.87 28.89 -23.82
CA GLU A 227 -12.68 28.93 -24.67
C GLU A 227 -11.43 29.46 -23.94
N TYR A 228 -11.59 30.48 -23.10
CA TYR A 228 -10.52 30.99 -22.23
C TYR A 228 -10.05 29.91 -21.25
N ASN A 229 -10.99 29.28 -20.55
CA ASN A 229 -10.71 28.27 -19.55
C ASN A 229 -10.03 27.05 -20.18
N GLU A 230 -10.44 26.63 -21.38
CA GLU A 230 -9.80 25.53 -22.11
C GLU A 230 -8.33 25.84 -22.44
N LYS A 231 -8.05 26.98 -23.07
CA LYS A 231 -6.69 27.35 -23.49
C LYS A 231 -5.76 27.56 -22.29
N VAL A 232 -6.24 28.25 -21.25
CA VAL A 232 -5.46 28.49 -20.02
C VAL A 232 -5.27 27.21 -19.21
N SER A 233 -6.29 26.37 -19.07
CA SER A 233 -6.15 25.10 -18.37
C SER A 233 -5.20 24.16 -19.09
N SER A 234 -5.24 24.07 -20.42
CA SER A 234 -4.30 23.27 -21.22
C SER A 234 -2.84 23.67 -20.96
N TYR A 235 -2.55 24.97 -20.96
CA TYR A 235 -1.23 25.49 -20.60
C TYR A 235 -0.85 25.19 -19.15
N ASN A 236 -1.75 25.42 -18.20
CA ASN A 236 -1.50 25.13 -16.79
C ASN A 236 -1.22 23.63 -16.55
N TYR A 237 -1.98 22.74 -17.19
CA TYR A 237 -1.74 21.30 -17.14
C TYR A 237 -0.39 20.93 -17.74
N ALA A 238 0.02 21.56 -18.85
CA ALA A 238 1.35 21.34 -19.43
C ALA A 238 2.48 21.75 -18.47
N VAL A 239 2.37 22.92 -17.83
CA VAL A 239 3.34 23.42 -16.84
C VAL A 239 3.39 22.52 -15.61
N VAL A 240 2.23 22.17 -15.04
CA VAL A 240 2.16 21.27 -13.88
C VAL A 240 2.75 19.91 -14.21
N SER A 241 2.46 19.35 -15.39
CA SER A 241 3.02 18.07 -15.83
C SER A 241 4.54 18.12 -15.94
N LEU A 242 5.10 19.20 -16.51
CA LEU A 242 6.54 19.43 -16.58
C LEU A 242 7.16 19.51 -15.18
N MET A 243 6.56 20.28 -14.27
CA MET A 243 7.02 20.40 -12.89
C MET A 243 6.97 19.06 -12.14
N THR A 244 5.89 18.30 -12.30
CA THR A 244 5.75 16.97 -11.68
C THR A 244 6.80 16.02 -12.22
N LEU A 245 7.01 15.97 -13.54
CA LEU A 245 8.03 15.13 -14.17
C LEU A 245 9.43 15.47 -13.64
N TYR A 246 9.76 16.77 -13.60
CA TYR A 246 11.03 17.26 -13.07
C TYR A 246 11.22 16.91 -11.60
N GLY A 247 10.19 17.08 -10.76
CA GLY A 247 10.22 16.71 -9.35
C GLY A 247 10.41 15.20 -9.13
N VAL A 248 9.70 14.36 -9.88
CA VAL A 248 9.84 12.90 -9.82
C VAL A 248 11.25 12.47 -10.22
N GLN A 249 11.81 13.05 -11.28
CA GLN A 249 13.17 12.76 -11.71
C GLN A 249 14.21 13.14 -10.65
N LEU A 250 14.08 14.32 -10.04
CA LEU A 250 14.99 14.76 -8.98
C LEU A 250 14.92 13.84 -7.76
N ALA A 251 13.71 13.47 -7.35
CA ALA A 251 13.55 12.50 -6.28
C ALA A 251 14.23 11.16 -6.64
N HIS A 252 14.02 10.67 -7.87
CA HIS A 252 14.59 9.41 -8.32
C HIS A 252 16.13 9.41 -8.34
N ILE A 253 16.77 10.49 -8.82
CA ILE A 253 18.23 10.57 -8.81
C ILE A 253 18.79 10.70 -7.39
N ILE A 254 18.11 11.42 -6.50
CA ILE A 254 18.53 11.56 -5.10
C ILE A 254 18.45 10.20 -4.40
N PHE A 255 17.36 9.45 -4.57
CA PHE A 255 17.22 8.11 -4.01
C PHE A 255 18.26 7.13 -4.57
N ASN A 256 18.50 7.18 -5.89
CA ASN A 256 19.54 6.34 -6.51
C ASN A 256 20.95 6.75 -6.05
N GLY A 257 21.21 8.05 -5.87
CA GLY A 257 22.48 8.57 -5.36
C GLY A 257 22.75 8.13 -3.92
N PHE A 258 21.73 8.13 -3.06
CA PHE A 258 21.84 7.56 -1.70
C PHE A 258 22.13 6.06 -1.73
N ALA A 259 21.48 5.31 -2.62
CA ALA A 259 21.75 3.88 -2.77
C ALA A 259 23.18 3.63 -3.29
N TRP A 260 23.66 4.47 -4.20
CA TRP A 260 25.01 4.41 -4.76
C TRP A 260 26.07 4.68 -3.67
N GLU A 261 25.92 5.75 -2.89
CA GLU A 261 26.82 6.06 -1.76
C GLU A 261 26.86 4.97 -0.68
N GLN A 262 25.76 4.24 -0.52
CA GLN A 262 25.66 3.13 0.44
C GLN A 262 26.19 1.81 -0.13
N GLY A 263 26.69 1.77 -1.36
CA GLY A 263 27.20 0.56 -2.03
C GLY A 263 26.11 -0.46 -2.36
N LEU A 264 24.85 -0.01 -2.49
CA LEU A 264 23.68 -0.85 -2.74
C LEU A 264 23.34 -0.98 -4.24
N VAL A 265 24.05 -0.27 -5.12
CA VAL A 265 23.84 -0.35 -6.57
C VAL A 265 24.77 -1.40 -7.15
N VAL A 266 24.19 -2.51 -7.60
CA VAL A 266 24.85 -3.49 -8.46
C VAL A 266 24.97 -2.87 -9.85
N ASP A 267 26.18 -2.73 -10.36
CA ASP A 267 26.42 -2.35 -11.74
C ASP A 267 25.84 -3.42 -12.67
N ASN A 268 24.92 -3.01 -13.55
CA ASN A 268 24.64 -3.75 -14.77
C ASN A 268 25.67 -3.33 -15.82
N SER A 269 26.96 -3.53 -15.54
CA SER A 269 27.97 -3.37 -16.58
C SER A 269 27.88 -4.59 -17.49
N GLU A 270 27.38 -4.35 -18.70
CA GLU A 270 27.42 -5.28 -19.80
C GLU A 270 28.88 -5.64 -20.12
N SER A 271 29.40 -6.70 -19.52
CA SER A 271 30.46 -7.49 -20.14
C SER A 271 29.81 -8.53 -21.04
N PRO A 272 30.07 -8.55 -22.37
CA PRO A 272 29.66 -9.63 -23.28
C PRO A 272 30.44 -10.96 -23.05
N GLY A 273 30.99 -11.17 -21.85
CA GLY A 273 31.75 -12.36 -21.48
C GLY A 273 30.88 -13.31 -20.67
N GLY A 274 30.62 -14.49 -21.24
CA GLY A 274 29.67 -15.49 -20.75
C GLY A 274 29.61 -15.70 -19.24
N PHE A 275 28.38 -15.69 -18.73
CA PHE A 275 28.01 -16.18 -17.42
C PHE A 275 28.30 -17.69 -17.33
N ARG A 276 29.42 -18.09 -16.71
CA ARG A 276 29.64 -19.48 -16.28
C ARG A 276 29.01 -19.66 -14.91
N LEU A 277 27.87 -20.33 -14.90
CA LEU A 277 27.18 -20.79 -13.72
C LEU A 277 27.88 -22.06 -13.21
N ASP A 278 28.93 -21.93 -12.39
CA ASP A 278 29.41 -23.08 -11.61
C ASP A 278 28.44 -23.28 -10.43
N ILE A 279 27.40 -24.09 -10.66
CA ILE A 279 26.54 -24.57 -9.59
C ILE A 279 27.32 -25.60 -8.77
N VAL A 280 28.06 -25.15 -7.76
CA VAL A 280 28.55 -26.05 -6.71
C VAL A 280 27.35 -26.35 -5.79
N HIS A 281 26.71 -27.50 -6.03
CA HIS A 281 25.80 -28.11 -5.06
C HIS A 281 26.59 -28.46 -3.79
N GLY A 282 26.14 -27.95 -2.65
CA GLY A 282 26.85 -28.09 -1.38
C GLY A 282 26.87 -29.51 -0.82
N ALA A 283 27.97 -29.84 -0.15
CA ALA A 283 28.01 -30.64 1.07
C ALA A 283 29.44 -30.64 1.63
N HIS A 284 29.65 -29.98 2.77
CA HIS A 284 30.75 -30.39 3.65
C HIS A 284 30.30 -31.65 4.40
N PRO A 285 31.11 -32.72 4.39
CA PRO A 285 31.66 -33.18 5.67
C PRO A 285 33.13 -33.63 5.50
N GLY A 286 34.05 -32.86 6.08
CA GLY A 286 35.45 -33.25 6.21
C GLY A 286 35.76 -33.68 7.64
N LYS A 287 35.65 -34.99 7.92
CA LYS A 287 36.50 -35.68 8.91
C LYS A 287 37.03 -36.97 8.30
N LEU A 288 38.35 -36.98 8.12
CA LEU A 288 39.35 -38.04 7.90
C LEU A 288 38.87 -39.44 7.41
N SER A 289 39.52 -39.95 6.36
CA SER A 289 40.71 -40.82 6.50
C SER A 289 41.04 -41.45 5.14
N THR A 290 42.27 -41.22 4.67
CA THR A 290 42.91 -42.03 3.63
C THR A 290 43.46 -43.28 4.29
N ASP A 291 42.86 -44.45 4.06
CA ASP A 291 43.65 -45.68 4.03
C ASP A 291 43.01 -46.83 3.24
N THR A 292 43.87 -47.41 2.41
CA THR A 292 43.96 -48.78 1.86
C THR A 292 42.73 -49.59 1.46
N GLY A 293 42.73 -50.03 0.20
CA GLY A 293 41.99 -51.23 -0.20
C GLY A 293 41.86 -51.47 -1.69
N LEU A 294 42.98 -51.82 -2.34
CA LEU A 294 43.06 -52.81 -3.43
C LEU A 294 41.96 -52.85 -4.51
N GLY A 295 42.36 -52.62 -5.77
CA GLY A 295 41.66 -53.29 -6.89
C GLY A 295 41.78 -52.65 -8.28
N LEU A 296 42.95 -52.83 -8.92
CA LEU A 296 43.09 -53.12 -10.36
C LEU A 296 42.59 -52.10 -11.40
N THR A 297 43.57 -51.30 -11.85
CA THR A 297 44.06 -51.03 -13.23
C THR A 297 43.15 -50.85 -14.46
N PRO A 298 43.64 -50.05 -15.45
CA PRO A 298 42.83 -49.31 -16.42
C PRO A 298 43.00 -49.83 -17.87
N SER A 299 42.14 -49.38 -18.78
CA SER A 299 42.49 -49.27 -20.21
C SER A 299 41.48 -48.37 -20.93
N ALA A 300 41.79 -47.60 -21.96
CA ALA A 300 43.03 -47.06 -22.50
C ALA A 300 42.62 -46.13 -23.67
N PHE A 301 43.55 -45.27 -24.09
CA PHE A 301 43.59 -44.57 -25.39
C PHE A 301 42.73 -43.30 -25.61
N SER A 302 43.33 -42.16 -25.28
CA SER A 302 43.67 -41.14 -26.28
C SER A 302 45.18 -41.26 -26.59
N PRO A 303 45.67 -41.00 -27.82
CA PRO A 303 45.81 -39.64 -28.38
C PRO A 303 45.51 -39.60 -29.91
N SER A 304 45.41 -38.48 -30.63
CA SER A 304 46.37 -37.38 -30.78
C SER A 304 45.79 -36.30 -31.73
N PRO A 305 46.37 -35.07 -31.78
CA PRO A 305 45.85 -33.92 -32.52
C PRO A 305 46.58 -33.66 -33.85
N GLY A 306 45.92 -32.93 -34.75
CA GLY A 306 46.56 -32.14 -35.81
C GLY A 306 46.15 -32.50 -37.24
N GLY A 307 45.60 -31.54 -37.99
CA GLY A 307 45.38 -31.72 -39.42
C GLY A 307 44.46 -30.70 -40.09
N ARG A 308 45.03 -29.53 -40.41
CA ARG A 308 44.87 -28.71 -41.63
C ARG A 308 43.49 -28.28 -42.19
N ALA A 309 43.51 -27.01 -42.58
CA ALA A 309 42.58 -26.24 -43.39
C ALA A 309 41.97 -26.96 -44.60
N ASP A 310 40.73 -26.61 -44.95
CA ASP A 310 40.36 -26.06 -46.26
C ASP A 310 38.89 -25.58 -46.31
N ALA A 311 38.70 -24.48 -47.05
CA ALA A 311 37.52 -24.07 -47.86
C ALA A 311 36.13 -23.89 -47.21
N GLY A 312 35.55 -22.69 -47.39
CA GLY A 312 34.12 -22.46 -47.15
C GLY A 312 33.67 -21.00 -47.27
N LEU A 313 33.73 -20.47 -48.49
CA LEU A 313 33.24 -19.15 -48.88
C LEU A 313 31.73 -18.98 -48.61
N ALA A 314 31.34 -17.75 -48.25
CA ALA A 314 30.11 -17.04 -48.63
C ALA A 314 28.73 -17.61 -48.25
N ALA A 315 28.02 -16.89 -47.37
CA ALA A 315 26.70 -16.32 -47.67
C ALA A 315 26.16 -15.52 -46.47
N ALA A 316 26.33 -14.20 -46.51
CA ALA A 316 25.52 -13.27 -45.74
C ALA A 316 24.22 -12.98 -46.52
N ARG A 317 23.06 -13.32 -45.96
CA ARG A 317 21.79 -12.65 -46.27
C ARG A 317 20.94 -12.50 -45.00
N LYS A 318 20.45 -11.27 -44.84
CA LYS A 318 19.65 -10.72 -43.73
C LYS A 318 18.31 -11.46 -43.55
N PRO A 319 17.76 -11.55 -42.34
CA PRO A 319 16.32 -11.65 -42.15
C PRO A 319 15.68 -10.26 -42.09
N GLU A 320 14.75 -10.02 -43.01
CA GLU A 320 13.80 -8.90 -42.99
C GLU A 320 12.83 -9.08 -41.81
N THR A 321 12.75 -8.09 -40.93
CA THR A 321 11.68 -7.99 -39.93
C THR A 321 10.79 -6.80 -40.30
N SER A 322 9.74 -7.05 -41.06
CA SER A 322 8.59 -6.15 -41.19
C SER A 322 7.58 -6.48 -40.09
N LEU A 323 7.44 -5.58 -39.11
CA LEU A 323 6.42 -5.66 -38.06
C LEU A 323 5.41 -4.54 -38.32
N THR A 324 4.31 -4.89 -38.99
CA THR A 324 3.13 -4.02 -39.16
C THR A 324 2.24 -4.13 -37.94
N LEU A 325 2.12 -3.05 -37.16
CA LEU A 325 1.14 -2.89 -36.09
C LEU A 325 0.01 -1.99 -36.59
N GLY A 326 -1.13 -2.60 -36.94
CA GLY A 326 -2.38 -1.89 -37.22
C GLY A 326 -3.18 -1.72 -35.93
N TYR A 327 -3.55 -0.47 -35.62
CA TYR A 327 -4.57 -0.15 -34.64
C TYR A 327 -5.79 0.40 -35.39
N ASP A 328 -6.91 -0.31 -35.26
CA ASP A 328 -8.19 0.05 -35.86
C ASP A 328 -9.09 0.57 -34.71
N PHE A 329 -9.34 1.88 -34.70
CA PHE A 329 -10.36 2.51 -33.84
C PHE A 329 -11.63 2.65 -34.65
N ARG A 330 -12.70 1.95 -34.24
CA ARG A 330 -14.05 2.22 -34.73
C ARG A 330 -14.76 3.16 -33.78
N PHE A 331 -15.35 4.19 -34.39
CA PHE A 331 -16.18 5.23 -33.79
C PHE A 331 -17.46 4.69 -33.13
#